data_AF-A0A1W9QTA1-F1
#
_entry.id   AF-A0A1W9QTA1-F1
#
_cell.length_a   1.000
_cell.length_b   1.000
_cell.length_c   1.000
_cell.angle_alpha   90.00
_cell.angle_beta   90.00
_cell.angle_gamma   90.00
#
_symmetry.space_group_name_H-M   'P 1'
#
loop_
_entity.id
_entity.type
_entity.pdbx_description
1 polymer ?
#
loop_
_entity_poly.entity_id
_entity_poly.type
_entity_poly.pdbx_seq_one_letter_code
_entity_poly.pdbx_strand_id
1 'polypeptide(L)'
;MVISSPWKYNKNVDGELKNLVYGHPIALNVDPVEKKPLYHMLPGSKALSFGTVGCNFKCPFCQNWDISQETKVNKEIEVSPKQMVELALEHGAESIAYTYNEPTIFYPYAKDIGVIAKEKGLKNIFVSNGFESEEIVKDMASWLDAANIDLKSWDDAYYKKVLKGGLEAVKDTLRRMVAEGIWVEVTTLIIPGENDSDKDLQEMAVFIANDLGKHVPWHLSAFHPDYKMLDKERTKLETLERAKKIGQEAGLEYIYLGNVPVHGDTYCPGCGELLIDRTGYSVTVNKLVDGHCPKCNRKIEGVWS
;
A
#
# COMPACT_ATOMS: atom_id res chain seq x y z
N MET A 1 -28.95 -4.35 6.48
CA MET A 1 -27.98 -3.72 5.56
C MET A 1 -27.05 -2.85 6.39
N VAL A 2 -25.79 -3.26 6.58
CA VAL A 2 -24.74 -2.38 7.13
C VAL A 2 -23.83 -2.09 5.95
N ILE A 3 -24.12 -1.00 5.26
CA ILE A 3 -23.16 -0.37 4.37
C ILE A 3 -22.11 0.20 5.32
N SER A 4 -20.89 -0.36 5.32
CA SER A 4 -19.72 0.22 5.99
C SER A 4 -19.35 1.48 5.22
N SER A 5 -20.18 2.50 5.37
CA SER A 5 -20.15 3.65 4.51
C SER A 5 -19.10 4.66 5.00
N PRO A 6 -18.34 5.30 4.10
CA PRO A 6 -17.44 6.41 4.43
C PRO A 6 -18.13 7.58 5.14
N TRP A 7 -19.48 7.57 5.22
CA TRP A 7 -20.33 8.50 5.96
C TRP A 7 -20.10 8.58 7.48
N LYS A 8 -19.38 7.62 8.09
CA LYS A 8 -19.05 7.71 9.52
C LYS A 8 -18.17 8.92 9.84
N TYR A 9 -17.22 9.21 8.94
CA TYR A 9 -16.23 10.28 9.11
C TYR A 9 -16.44 11.41 8.11
N ASN A 10 -17.21 11.21 7.03
CA ASN A 10 -17.64 12.27 6.12
C ASN A 10 -19.14 12.55 6.34
N LYS A 11 -19.49 13.66 6.96
CA LYS A 11 -20.88 13.99 7.31
C LYS A 11 -21.36 15.23 6.57
N ASN A 12 -22.60 15.22 6.10
CA ASN A 12 -23.28 16.45 5.70
C ASN A 12 -23.63 17.24 6.97
N VAL A 13 -23.07 18.44 7.10
CA VAL A 13 -23.35 19.40 8.17
C VAL A 13 -23.80 20.68 7.47
N ASP A 14 -25.07 21.02 7.62
CA ASP A 14 -25.69 22.23 7.06
C ASP A 14 -25.53 22.39 5.53
N GLY A 15 -25.54 21.27 4.79
CA GLY A 15 -25.38 21.26 3.32
C GLY A 15 -23.94 21.10 2.85
N GLU A 16 -22.96 21.11 3.76
CA GLU A 16 -21.55 20.94 3.45
C GLU A 16 -21.04 19.56 3.89
N LEU A 17 -20.27 18.89 3.03
CA LEU A 17 -19.60 17.65 3.41
C LEU A 17 -18.37 17.96 4.27
N LYS A 18 -18.40 17.58 5.55
CA LYS A 18 -17.29 17.74 6.50
C LYS A 18 -16.62 16.42 6.81
N ASN A 19 -15.30 16.38 6.70
CA ASN A 19 -14.48 15.27 7.16
C ASN A 19 -14.12 15.47 8.65
N LEU A 20 -14.62 14.59 9.52
CA LEU A 20 -14.50 14.69 10.98
C LEU A 20 -13.13 14.34 11.53
N VAL A 21 -12.28 13.71 10.72
CA VAL A 21 -10.91 13.30 11.10
C VAL A 21 -9.84 14.18 10.47
N TYR A 22 -10.25 15.20 9.70
CA TYR A 22 -9.36 16.14 9.06
C TYR A 22 -8.51 16.85 10.11
N GLY A 23 -7.18 16.84 9.93
CA GLY A 23 -6.25 17.46 10.86
C GLY A 23 -6.05 16.71 12.19
N HIS A 24 -6.66 15.53 12.38
CA HIS A 24 -6.60 14.77 13.63
C HIS A 24 -5.92 13.40 13.43
N PRO A 25 -4.59 13.36 13.22
CA PRO A 25 -3.86 12.10 13.13
C PRO A 25 -3.87 11.37 14.47
N ILE A 26 -3.93 10.04 14.45
CA ILE A 26 -3.87 9.20 15.65
C ILE A 26 -2.50 8.51 15.80
N ALA A 27 -1.79 8.31 14.69
CA ALA A 27 -0.46 7.74 14.67
C ALA A 27 0.42 8.54 13.72
N LEU A 28 1.67 8.78 14.12
CA LEU A 28 2.68 9.49 13.35
C LEU A 28 4.06 8.86 13.64
N ASN A 29 4.75 8.37 12.62
CA ASN A 29 6.09 7.80 12.75
C ASN A 29 6.96 8.16 11.54
N VAL A 30 8.27 8.16 11.72
CA VAL A 30 9.22 8.23 10.60
C VAL A 30 9.80 6.83 10.41
N ASP A 31 9.40 6.19 9.32
CA ASP A 31 9.71 4.78 9.03
C ASP A 31 10.32 4.69 7.62
N PRO A 32 11.19 3.71 7.34
CA PRO A 32 11.69 3.45 5.98
C PRO A 32 10.55 3.17 5.00
N VAL A 33 10.75 3.49 3.71
CA VAL A 33 9.75 3.21 2.66
C VAL A 33 9.52 1.71 2.50
N GLU A 34 10.54 0.88 2.76
CA GLU A 34 10.46 -0.59 2.74
C GLU A 34 9.38 -1.15 3.67
N LYS A 35 8.99 -0.42 4.74
CA LYS A 35 7.90 -0.83 5.64
C LYS A 35 6.51 -0.64 5.01
N LYS A 36 6.38 0.12 3.91
CA LYS A 36 5.14 0.41 3.16
C LYS A 36 5.06 -0.43 1.88
N PRO A 37 5.42 -1.72 1.96
CA PRO A 37 5.91 -2.58 0.86
C PRO A 37 6.04 -1.89 -0.52
N LEU A 38 6.90 -0.87 -0.61
CA LEU A 38 7.15 -0.09 -1.82
C LEU A 38 8.63 -0.15 -2.15
N TYR A 39 9.06 -1.27 -2.71
CA TYR A 39 10.49 -1.52 -2.92
C TYR A 39 11.04 -0.76 -4.13
N HIS A 40 10.17 -0.33 -5.04
CA HIS A 40 10.51 0.42 -6.24
C HIS A 40 10.10 1.89 -6.11
N MET A 41 10.13 2.41 -4.88
CA MET A 41 9.88 3.81 -4.55
C MET A 41 10.96 4.28 -3.57
N LEU A 42 11.85 5.17 -4.01
CA LEU A 42 12.90 5.79 -3.18
C LEU A 42 13.54 4.83 -2.16
N PRO A 43 14.13 3.70 -2.61
CA PRO A 43 14.61 2.64 -1.72
C PRO A 43 15.68 3.18 -0.74
N GLY A 44 15.51 2.86 0.54
CA GLY A 44 16.38 3.30 1.63
C GLY A 44 16.05 4.69 2.20
N SER A 45 15.12 5.41 1.59
CA SER A 45 14.64 6.71 2.09
C SER A 45 13.68 6.54 3.27
N LYS A 46 13.42 7.67 3.95
CA LYS A 46 12.44 7.77 5.04
C LYS A 46 11.13 8.36 4.55
N ALA A 47 10.03 7.87 5.10
CA ALA A 47 8.70 8.46 4.93
C ALA A 47 8.12 8.88 6.28
N LEU A 48 7.62 10.12 6.37
CA LEU A 48 6.72 10.50 7.46
C LEU A 48 5.39 9.79 7.26
N SER A 49 5.04 8.91 8.19
CA SER A 49 3.95 7.95 8.06
C SER A 49 2.86 8.28 9.05
N PHE A 50 1.63 8.44 8.59
CA PHE A 50 0.53 8.78 9.48
C PHE A 50 -0.80 8.18 9.02
N GLY A 51 -1.74 8.13 9.96
CA GLY A 51 -3.11 7.71 9.74
C GLY A 51 -4.07 8.40 10.70
N THR A 52 -5.35 8.28 10.42
CA THR A 52 -6.44 8.76 11.29
C THR A 52 -7.20 7.57 11.88
N VAL A 53 -8.23 7.83 12.69
CA VAL A 53 -9.16 6.77 13.08
C VAL A 53 -10.03 6.34 11.91
N GLY A 54 -10.39 5.05 11.90
CA GLY A 54 -11.44 4.51 11.04
C GLY A 54 -10.97 3.95 9.70
N CYS A 55 -11.70 2.95 9.20
CA CYS A 55 -11.50 2.29 7.92
C CYS A 55 -12.85 1.84 7.34
N ASN A 56 -13.00 1.91 6.02
CA ASN A 56 -14.18 1.46 5.28
C ASN A 56 -14.30 -0.08 5.25
N PHE A 57 -13.18 -0.81 5.38
CA PHE A 57 -13.15 -2.27 5.50
C PHE A 57 -13.23 -2.74 6.96
N LYS A 58 -13.56 -4.02 7.13
CA LYS A 58 -13.71 -4.73 8.41
C LYS A 58 -12.90 -6.03 8.47
N CYS A 59 -11.69 -6.00 7.92
CA CYS A 59 -10.76 -7.13 7.90
C CYS A 59 -10.61 -7.73 9.31
N PRO A 60 -10.95 -9.01 9.52
CA PRO A 60 -10.85 -9.66 10.84
C PRO A 60 -9.39 -9.92 11.27
N PHE A 61 -8.45 -9.80 10.35
CA PHE A 61 -7.00 -9.97 10.53
C PHE A 61 -6.22 -8.64 10.54
N CYS A 62 -6.92 -7.49 10.69
CA CYS A 62 -6.25 -6.19 10.64
C CYS A 62 -5.22 -6.04 11.78
N GLN A 63 -3.97 -5.75 11.42
CA GLN A 63 -2.87 -5.57 12.39
C GLN A 63 -2.97 -4.21 13.12
N ASN A 64 -3.60 -3.22 12.50
CA ASN A 64 -3.88 -1.90 13.07
C ASN A 64 -5.38 -1.78 13.41
N TRP A 65 -5.98 -2.84 13.96
CA TRP A 65 -7.42 -2.88 14.23
C TRP A 65 -7.85 -1.85 15.28
N ASP A 66 -6.97 -1.55 16.23
CA ASP A 66 -7.15 -0.53 17.27
C ASP A 66 -7.33 0.87 16.66
N ILE A 67 -6.61 1.19 15.59
CA ILE A 67 -6.74 2.46 14.85
C ILE A 67 -7.89 2.41 13.84
N SER A 68 -7.92 1.36 13.00
CA SER A 68 -8.85 1.25 11.87
C SER A 68 -10.30 1.01 12.30
N GLN A 69 -10.53 0.47 13.50
CA GLN A 69 -11.87 0.21 14.04
C GLN A 69 -12.30 1.24 15.08
N GLU A 70 -11.42 2.16 15.47
CA GLU A 70 -11.77 3.28 16.35
C GLU A 70 -12.70 4.28 15.64
N THR A 71 -13.60 4.85 16.42
CA THR A 71 -14.60 5.84 15.97
C THR A 71 -14.48 7.17 16.68
N LYS A 72 -13.77 7.22 17.82
CA LYS A 72 -13.54 8.43 18.60
C LYS A 72 -12.36 9.19 18.02
N VAL A 73 -12.62 10.41 17.57
CA VAL A 73 -11.58 11.34 17.13
C VAL A 73 -11.02 12.07 18.35
N ASN A 74 -9.70 12.05 18.55
CA ASN A 74 -9.06 12.90 19.54
C ASN A 74 -8.94 14.32 18.99
N LYS A 75 -9.83 15.22 19.44
CA LYS A 75 -9.87 16.62 18.99
C LYS A 75 -8.83 17.51 19.65
N GLU A 76 -8.11 17.02 20.66
CA GLU A 76 -7.05 17.79 21.34
C GLU A 76 -5.76 17.83 20.51
N ILE A 77 -5.58 16.86 19.61
CA ILE A 77 -4.46 16.82 18.68
C ILE A 77 -4.94 17.38 17.35
N GLU A 78 -4.43 18.55 16.96
CA GLU A 78 -4.70 19.14 15.65
C GLU A 78 -3.37 19.43 14.96
N VAL A 79 -3.22 18.90 13.75
CA VAL A 79 -2.06 19.17 12.90
C VAL A 79 -2.56 19.54 11.51
N SER A 80 -2.24 20.75 11.07
CA SER A 80 -2.62 21.26 9.76
C SER A 80 -1.81 20.57 8.63
N PRO A 81 -2.31 20.61 7.38
CA PRO A 81 -1.56 20.08 6.24
C PRO A 81 -0.14 20.62 6.12
N LYS A 82 0.03 21.93 6.33
CA LYS A 82 1.33 22.60 6.30
C LYS A 82 2.27 22.09 7.39
N GLN A 83 1.78 21.96 8.63
CA GLN A 83 2.57 21.41 9.73
C GLN A 83 2.98 19.96 9.45
N MET A 84 2.14 19.16 8.78
CA MET A 84 2.50 17.78 8.43
C MET A 84 3.65 17.71 7.41
N VAL A 85 3.66 18.63 6.44
CA VAL A 85 4.78 18.78 5.49
C VAL A 85 6.04 19.31 6.18
N GLU A 86 5.91 20.29 7.07
CA GLU A 86 7.04 20.82 7.86
C GLU A 86 7.68 19.71 8.71
N LEU A 87 6.87 18.91 9.41
CA LEU A 87 7.35 17.74 10.16
C LEU A 87 8.13 16.75 9.29
N ALA A 88 7.68 16.50 8.06
CA ALA A 88 8.36 15.58 7.16
C ALA A 88 9.76 16.11 6.78
N LEU A 89 9.84 17.40 6.44
CA LEU A 89 11.10 18.07 6.11
C LEU A 89 12.05 18.12 7.32
N GLU A 90 11.55 18.47 8.50
CA GLU A 90 12.33 18.54 9.74
C GLU A 90 12.98 17.21 10.12
N HIS A 91 12.30 16.09 9.82
CA HIS A 91 12.80 14.75 10.10
C HIS A 91 13.61 14.12 8.95
N GLY A 92 13.86 14.90 7.89
CA GLY A 92 14.61 14.45 6.71
C GLY A 92 13.92 13.30 5.97
N ALA A 93 12.59 13.30 5.94
CA ALA A 93 11.84 12.38 5.09
C ALA A 93 11.85 12.88 3.64
N GLU A 94 11.87 11.95 2.70
CA GLU A 94 11.77 12.24 1.25
C GLU A 94 10.33 12.06 0.75
N SER A 95 9.49 11.44 1.58
CA SER A 95 8.10 11.17 1.26
C SER A 95 7.18 11.25 2.49
N ILE A 96 5.88 11.36 2.21
CA ILE A 96 4.80 11.24 3.19
C ILE A 96 3.97 10.01 2.84
N ALA A 97 3.82 9.11 3.80
CA ALA A 97 3.03 7.89 3.66
C ALA A 97 1.70 7.99 4.44
N TYR A 98 0.60 7.91 3.71
CA TYR A 98 -0.75 7.86 4.25
C TYR A 98 -1.10 6.39 4.47
N THR A 99 -1.18 5.95 5.73
CA THR A 99 -1.16 4.52 6.10
C THR A 99 -1.85 4.25 7.45
N TYR A 100 -1.59 3.09 8.06
CA TYR A 100 -2.16 2.52 9.29
C TYR A 100 -3.64 2.13 9.21
N ASN A 101 -4.49 3.00 8.66
CA ASN A 101 -5.90 2.73 8.41
C ASN A 101 -6.20 2.71 6.90
N GLU A 102 -7.09 3.56 6.41
CA GLU A 102 -7.42 3.67 5.00
C GLU A 102 -7.40 5.16 4.60
N PRO A 103 -6.42 5.59 3.78
CA PRO A 103 -6.26 6.98 3.37
C PRO A 103 -7.49 7.65 2.76
N THR A 104 -8.34 6.90 2.04
CA THR A 104 -9.58 7.44 1.47
C THR A 104 -10.57 7.93 2.54
N ILE A 105 -10.46 7.45 3.79
CA ILE A 105 -11.29 7.94 4.91
C ILE A 105 -11.00 9.41 5.23
N PHE A 106 -9.76 9.86 5.03
CA PHE A 106 -9.30 11.21 5.31
C PHE A 106 -8.78 11.90 4.05
N TYR A 107 -9.34 11.54 2.88
CA TYR A 107 -8.88 12.00 1.58
C TYR A 107 -8.70 13.53 1.46
N PRO A 108 -9.64 14.40 1.92
CA PRO A 108 -9.44 15.84 1.83
C PRO A 108 -8.18 16.32 2.56
N TYR A 109 -7.90 15.73 3.74
CA TYR A 109 -6.69 16.03 4.50
C TYR A 109 -5.44 15.49 3.80
N ALA A 110 -5.51 14.28 3.26
CA ALA A 110 -4.41 13.66 2.53
C ALA A 110 -4.04 14.49 1.27
N LYS A 111 -5.04 14.92 0.50
CA LYS A 111 -4.88 15.77 -0.68
C LYS A 111 -4.22 17.11 -0.35
N ASP A 112 -4.73 17.82 0.65
CA ASP A 112 -4.18 19.13 1.02
C ASP A 112 -2.72 19.01 1.45
N ILE A 113 -2.36 17.95 2.18
CA ILE A 113 -0.95 17.64 2.49
C ILE A 113 -0.19 17.37 1.21
N GLY A 114 -0.70 16.50 0.34
CA GLY A 114 0.03 15.99 -0.82
C GLY A 114 0.34 17.07 -1.85
N VAL A 115 -0.59 18.01 -2.06
CA VAL A 115 -0.37 19.18 -2.92
C VAL A 115 0.77 20.04 -2.37
N ILE A 116 0.76 20.36 -1.07
CA ILE A 116 1.83 21.13 -0.43
C ILE A 116 3.16 20.36 -0.44
N ALA A 117 3.12 19.04 -0.22
CA ALA A 117 4.30 18.17 -0.22
C ALA A 117 5.03 18.21 -1.56
N LYS A 118 4.30 18.15 -2.68
CA LYS A 118 4.88 18.25 -4.02
C LYS A 118 5.55 19.60 -4.29
N GLU A 119 4.96 20.70 -3.83
CA GLU A 119 5.59 22.03 -3.93
C GLU A 119 6.93 22.10 -3.18
N LYS A 120 7.13 21.22 -2.19
CA LYS A 120 8.37 21.10 -1.41
C LYS A 120 9.30 19.98 -1.88
N GLY A 121 8.96 19.29 -2.98
CA GLY A 121 9.76 18.20 -3.53
C GLY A 121 9.65 16.88 -2.77
N LEU A 122 8.72 16.75 -1.83
CA LEU A 122 8.40 15.47 -1.19
C LEU A 122 7.50 14.64 -2.09
N LYS A 123 7.66 13.32 -2.03
CA LYS A 123 6.76 12.37 -2.69
C LYS A 123 5.59 11.95 -1.80
N ASN A 124 4.49 11.53 -2.40
CA ASN A 124 3.30 11.08 -1.70
C ASN A 124 3.04 9.59 -1.94
N ILE A 125 2.80 8.85 -0.85
CA ILE A 125 2.66 7.39 -0.83
C ILE A 125 1.35 6.98 -0.17
N PHE A 126 0.49 6.26 -0.87
CA PHE A 126 -0.68 5.61 -0.27
C PHE A 126 -0.37 4.17 0.10
N VAL A 127 -0.82 3.73 1.28
CA VAL A 127 -0.97 2.31 1.62
C VAL A 127 -2.46 2.08 1.86
N SER A 128 -3.12 1.47 0.88
CA SER A 128 -4.58 1.49 0.75
C SER A 128 -5.14 0.09 0.48
N ASN A 129 -6.41 -0.10 0.85
CA ASN A 129 -7.18 -1.28 0.46
C ASN A 129 -7.74 -1.23 -0.97
N GLY A 130 -7.51 -0.15 -1.72
CA GLY A 130 -7.81 -0.05 -3.15
C GLY A 130 -9.29 0.23 -3.47
N PHE A 131 -10.09 0.69 -2.50
CA PHE A 131 -11.53 0.91 -2.70
C PHE A 131 -11.91 2.37 -3.06
N GLU A 132 -11.07 3.02 -3.86
CA GLU A 132 -11.26 4.37 -4.40
C GLU A 132 -12.32 4.40 -5.53
N SER A 133 -13.02 5.53 -5.67
CA SER A 133 -13.84 5.80 -6.86
C SER A 133 -12.99 6.28 -8.04
N GLU A 134 -13.53 6.24 -9.24
CA GLU A 134 -12.84 6.74 -10.45
C GLU A 134 -12.45 8.22 -10.32
N GLU A 135 -13.34 9.05 -9.77
CA GLU A 135 -13.10 10.49 -9.59
C GLU A 135 -11.95 10.75 -8.62
N ILE A 136 -11.85 9.94 -7.56
CA ILE A 136 -10.77 10.05 -6.58
C ILE A 136 -9.44 9.63 -7.21
N VAL A 137 -9.38 8.53 -7.98
CA VAL A 137 -8.13 8.12 -8.65
C VAL A 137 -7.65 9.17 -9.67
N LYS A 138 -8.58 9.76 -10.43
CA LYS A 138 -8.26 10.86 -11.36
C LYS A 138 -7.70 12.09 -10.65
N ASP A 139 -8.28 12.44 -9.50
CA ASP A 139 -7.81 13.57 -8.70
C ASP A 139 -6.44 13.29 -8.06
N MET A 140 -6.21 12.06 -7.59
CA MET A 140 -4.92 11.58 -7.04
C MET A 140 -3.78 11.75 -8.03
N ALA A 141 -4.00 11.52 -9.33
CA ALA A 141 -2.96 11.59 -10.36
C ALA A 141 -2.17 12.91 -10.37
N SER A 142 -2.79 14.01 -9.91
CA SER A 142 -2.13 15.31 -9.83
C SER A 142 -1.10 15.43 -8.69
N TRP A 143 -1.22 14.61 -7.64
CA TRP A 143 -0.45 14.79 -6.41
C TRP A 143 0.13 13.52 -5.76
N LEU A 144 -0.40 12.34 -6.08
CA LEU A 144 0.06 11.06 -5.55
C LEU A 144 1.13 10.45 -6.46
N ASP A 145 2.28 10.06 -5.90
CA ASP A 145 3.38 9.49 -6.68
C ASP A 145 3.33 7.96 -6.72
N ALA A 146 2.99 7.34 -5.59
CA ALA A 146 2.96 5.88 -5.47
C ALA A 146 1.85 5.38 -4.55
N ALA A 147 1.41 4.14 -4.78
CA ALA A 147 0.47 3.43 -3.94
C ALA A 147 0.87 1.95 -3.77
N ASN A 148 0.91 1.49 -2.53
CA ASN A 148 0.80 0.06 -2.24
C ASN A 148 -0.68 -0.29 -2.04
N ILE A 149 -1.21 -1.17 -2.88
CA ILE A 149 -2.60 -1.57 -2.83
C ILE A 149 -2.72 -3.03 -2.38
N ASP A 150 -3.50 -3.25 -1.34
CA ASP A 150 -3.79 -4.57 -0.83
C ASP A 150 -4.84 -5.32 -1.69
N LEU A 151 -4.40 -6.28 -2.50
CA LEU A 151 -5.28 -7.26 -3.15
C LEU A 151 -5.43 -8.47 -2.21
N LYS A 152 -6.43 -8.41 -1.33
CA LYS A 152 -6.56 -9.28 -0.14
C LYS A 152 -7.10 -10.68 -0.40
N SER A 153 -7.79 -10.93 -1.51
CA SER A 153 -8.37 -12.23 -1.87
C SER A 153 -8.74 -12.25 -3.36
N TRP A 154 -9.00 -13.42 -3.95
CA TRP A 154 -9.62 -13.55 -5.28
C TRP A 154 -11.08 -13.98 -5.20
N ASP A 155 -11.65 -14.07 -3.99
CA ASP A 155 -13.05 -14.42 -3.76
C ASP A 155 -13.89 -13.15 -3.50
N ASP A 156 -14.74 -12.79 -4.46
CA ASP A 156 -15.69 -11.68 -4.33
C ASP A 156 -16.68 -11.86 -3.16
N ALA A 157 -17.09 -13.10 -2.86
CA ALA A 157 -17.94 -13.37 -1.70
C ALA A 157 -17.20 -13.11 -0.39
N TYR A 158 -15.91 -13.42 -0.32
CA TYR A 158 -15.05 -13.10 0.82
C TYR A 158 -14.94 -11.58 1.02
N TYR A 159 -14.69 -10.82 -0.05
CA TYR A 159 -14.68 -9.35 0.01
C TYR A 159 -15.99 -8.78 0.59
N LYS A 160 -17.13 -9.22 0.05
CA LYS A 160 -18.44 -8.68 0.45
C LYS A 160 -18.83 -9.10 1.87
N LYS A 161 -18.63 -10.38 2.21
CA LYS A 161 -19.12 -10.95 3.48
C LYS A 161 -18.17 -10.70 4.63
N VAL A 162 -16.86 -10.84 4.42
CA VAL A 162 -15.84 -10.78 5.47
C VAL A 162 -15.23 -9.39 5.54
N LEU A 163 -14.68 -8.89 4.42
CA LEU A 163 -13.96 -7.62 4.40
C LEU A 163 -14.88 -6.39 4.40
N LYS A 164 -16.13 -6.56 3.96
CA LYS A 164 -17.09 -5.47 3.70
C LYS A 164 -16.60 -4.50 2.60
N GLY A 165 -15.87 -5.04 1.63
CA GLY A 165 -15.40 -4.35 0.43
C GLY A 165 -15.92 -5.01 -0.85
N GLY A 166 -15.22 -4.81 -1.97
CA GLY A 166 -15.54 -5.46 -3.24
C GLY A 166 -14.31 -5.67 -4.12
N LEU A 167 -14.11 -6.90 -4.59
CA LEU A 167 -12.94 -7.31 -5.38
C LEU A 167 -12.84 -6.54 -6.70
N GLU A 168 -13.94 -6.46 -7.46
CA GLU A 168 -13.93 -5.78 -8.76
C GLU A 168 -13.60 -4.29 -8.64
N ALA A 169 -14.08 -3.63 -7.58
CA ALA A 169 -13.73 -2.23 -7.33
C ALA A 169 -12.23 -2.05 -7.09
N VAL A 170 -11.60 -2.97 -6.33
CA VAL A 170 -10.14 -2.96 -6.09
C VAL A 170 -9.37 -3.18 -7.39
N LYS A 171 -9.80 -4.15 -8.21
CA LYS A 171 -9.20 -4.41 -9.53
C LYS A 171 -9.30 -3.18 -10.44
N ASP A 172 -10.45 -2.53 -10.46
CA ASP A 172 -10.67 -1.34 -11.27
C ASP A 172 -9.83 -0.16 -10.78
N THR A 173 -9.69 0.03 -9.48
CA THR A 173 -8.78 1.03 -8.91
C THR A 173 -7.34 0.78 -9.33
N LEU A 174 -6.85 -0.45 -9.21
CA LEU A 174 -5.50 -0.82 -9.62
C LEU A 174 -5.26 -0.47 -11.09
N ARG A 175 -6.18 -0.86 -11.99
CA ARG A 175 -6.10 -0.51 -13.42
C ARG A 175 -6.07 1.01 -13.64
N ARG A 176 -6.94 1.75 -12.95
CA ARG A 176 -7.01 3.21 -13.07
C ARG A 176 -5.74 3.90 -12.56
N MET A 177 -5.20 3.49 -11.42
CA MET A 177 -3.97 4.08 -10.87
C MET A 177 -2.80 3.91 -11.83
N VAL A 178 -2.63 2.70 -12.39
CA VAL A 178 -1.60 2.44 -13.41
C VAL A 178 -1.86 3.29 -14.67
N ALA A 179 -3.10 3.37 -15.15
CA ALA A 179 -3.45 4.15 -16.34
C ALA A 179 -3.22 5.66 -16.17
N GLU A 180 -3.42 6.18 -14.96
CA GLU A 180 -3.16 7.58 -14.60
C GLU A 180 -1.67 7.85 -14.29
N GLY A 181 -0.80 6.84 -14.37
CA GLY A 181 0.64 6.98 -14.18
C GLY A 181 1.11 7.04 -12.72
N ILE A 182 0.25 6.68 -11.76
CA ILE A 182 0.63 6.50 -10.37
C ILE A 182 1.44 5.19 -10.27
N TRP A 183 2.60 5.21 -9.60
CA TRP A 183 3.36 3.98 -9.38
C TRP A 183 2.60 3.04 -8.45
N VAL A 184 2.39 1.79 -8.85
CA VAL A 184 1.63 0.82 -8.06
C VAL A 184 2.51 -0.38 -7.72
N GLU A 185 2.45 -0.79 -6.46
CA GLU A 185 2.88 -2.11 -6.00
C GLU A 185 1.70 -2.80 -5.33
N VAL A 186 1.58 -4.11 -5.51
CA VAL A 186 0.45 -4.88 -4.98
C VAL A 186 0.90 -5.71 -3.79
N THR A 187 0.14 -5.70 -2.71
CA THR A 187 0.37 -6.57 -1.55
C THR A 187 -0.76 -7.58 -1.38
N THR A 188 -0.41 -8.81 -1.06
CA THR A 188 -1.36 -9.83 -0.60
C THR A 188 -0.85 -10.42 0.70
N LEU A 189 -1.60 -10.21 1.78
CA LEU A 189 -1.40 -10.96 3.03
C LEU A 189 -1.96 -12.37 2.83
N ILE A 190 -1.08 -13.36 2.80
CA ILE A 190 -1.45 -14.76 2.56
C ILE A 190 -1.90 -15.37 3.89
N ILE A 191 -3.13 -15.85 3.96
CA ILE A 191 -3.79 -16.42 5.13
C ILE A 191 -4.15 -17.89 4.83
N PRO A 192 -3.57 -18.86 5.57
CA PRO A 192 -3.77 -20.28 5.27
C PRO A 192 -5.23 -20.71 5.36
N GLY A 193 -5.71 -21.36 4.29
CA GLY A 193 -7.08 -21.84 4.16
C GLY A 193 -8.12 -20.77 3.87
N GLU A 194 -7.71 -19.51 3.64
CA GLU A 194 -8.63 -18.41 3.31
C GLU A 194 -8.39 -17.85 1.90
N ASN A 195 -7.14 -17.56 1.53
CA ASN A 195 -6.80 -16.95 0.24
C ASN A 195 -5.52 -17.52 -0.40
N ASP A 196 -5.04 -18.67 0.07
CA ASP A 196 -3.77 -19.27 -0.34
C ASP A 196 -3.92 -20.44 -1.32
N SER A 197 -5.11 -20.63 -1.91
CA SER A 197 -5.33 -21.67 -2.92
C SER A 197 -4.51 -21.40 -4.18
N ASP A 198 -3.99 -22.46 -4.84
CA ASP A 198 -3.22 -22.30 -6.09
C ASP A 198 -4.02 -21.52 -7.15
N LYS A 199 -5.31 -21.80 -7.25
CA LYS A 199 -6.21 -21.13 -8.19
C LYS A 199 -6.28 -19.63 -7.93
N ASP A 200 -6.54 -19.21 -6.69
CA ASP A 200 -6.69 -17.79 -6.38
C ASP A 200 -5.38 -17.02 -6.57
N LEU A 201 -4.25 -17.63 -6.17
CA LEU A 201 -2.92 -17.04 -6.36
C LEU A 201 -2.57 -16.92 -7.84
N GLN A 202 -2.91 -17.94 -8.64
CA GLN A 202 -2.68 -17.91 -10.08
C GLN A 202 -3.50 -16.80 -10.74
N GLU A 203 -4.78 -16.67 -10.40
CA GLU A 203 -5.65 -15.64 -10.96
C GLU A 203 -5.21 -14.22 -10.55
N MET A 204 -4.80 -14.03 -9.29
CA MET A 204 -4.19 -12.77 -8.85
C MET A 204 -2.93 -12.44 -9.65
N ALA A 205 -2.01 -13.40 -9.78
CA ALA A 205 -0.75 -13.20 -10.49
C ALA A 205 -0.98 -12.88 -11.98
N VAL A 206 -1.89 -13.61 -12.63
CA VAL A 206 -2.28 -13.39 -14.02
C VAL A 206 -2.89 -12.01 -14.20
N PHE A 207 -3.76 -11.58 -13.29
CA PHE A 207 -4.34 -10.25 -13.30
C PHE A 207 -3.26 -9.17 -13.16
N ILE A 208 -2.35 -9.28 -12.19
CA ILE A 208 -1.26 -8.30 -12.03
C ILE A 208 -0.41 -8.27 -13.31
N ALA A 209 -0.01 -9.43 -13.84
CA ALA A 209 0.87 -9.51 -15.00
C ALA A 209 0.23 -8.95 -16.29
N ASN A 210 -1.06 -9.24 -16.52
CA ASN A 210 -1.74 -8.91 -17.77
C ASN A 210 -2.42 -7.54 -17.74
N ASP A 211 -3.04 -7.17 -16.63
CA ASP A 211 -3.84 -5.94 -16.54
C ASP A 211 -3.02 -4.76 -16.03
N LEU A 212 -2.04 -5.00 -15.15
CA LEU A 212 -1.21 -3.93 -14.55
C LEU A 212 0.19 -3.89 -15.16
N GLY A 213 0.73 -5.06 -15.52
CA GLY A 213 2.01 -5.23 -16.19
C GLY A 213 2.96 -6.13 -15.41
N LYS A 214 3.78 -6.90 -16.14
CA LYS A 214 4.76 -7.85 -15.57
C LYS A 214 5.78 -7.22 -14.63
N HIS A 215 6.03 -5.93 -14.79
CA HIS A 215 6.97 -5.15 -13.98
C HIS A 215 6.36 -4.65 -12.67
N VAL A 216 5.05 -4.78 -12.46
CA VAL A 216 4.39 -4.36 -11.21
C VAL A 216 4.78 -5.33 -10.09
N PRO A 217 5.47 -4.85 -9.03
CA PRO A 217 5.85 -5.69 -7.90
C PRO A 217 4.64 -6.32 -7.18
N TRP A 218 4.77 -7.61 -6.88
CA TRP A 218 3.83 -8.31 -6.00
C TRP A 218 4.50 -8.71 -4.69
N HIS A 219 3.99 -8.17 -3.58
CA HIS A 219 4.44 -8.45 -2.23
C HIS A 219 3.54 -9.53 -1.60
N LEU A 220 4.13 -10.66 -1.28
CA LEU A 220 3.50 -11.78 -0.60
C LEU A 220 3.88 -11.73 0.88
N SER A 221 2.95 -11.32 1.72
CA SER A 221 3.19 -11.12 3.16
C SER A 221 2.69 -12.31 3.98
N ALA A 222 3.49 -12.80 4.92
CA ALA A 222 3.06 -13.82 5.87
C ALA A 222 2.06 -13.26 6.89
N PHE A 223 0.93 -13.94 7.02
CA PHE A 223 -0.04 -13.69 8.08
C PHE A 223 0.49 -14.13 9.44
N HIS A 224 0.07 -13.39 10.46
CA HIS A 224 0.03 -13.87 11.83
C HIS A 224 -1.30 -13.53 12.50
N PRO A 225 -1.71 -14.32 13.51
CA PRO A 225 -2.96 -14.08 14.22
C PRO A 225 -3.04 -12.70 14.84
N ASP A 226 -4.10 -11.97 14.52
CA ASP A 226 -4.42 -10.63 15.03
C ASP A 226 -5.94 -10.41 15.10
N TYR A 227 -6.32 -9.43 15.90
CA TYR A 227 -7.68 -8.93 16.04
C TYR A 227 -8.73 -10.02 16.33
N LYS A 228 -9.46 -10.47 15.32
CA LYS A 228 -10.55 -11.45 15.44
C LYS A 228 -10.19 -12.81 14.82
N MET A 229 -9.10 -12.88 14.08
CA MET A 229 -8.64 -14.10 13.40
C MET A 229 -7.50 -14.72 14.21
N LEU A 230 -7.82 -15.16 15.42
CA LEU A 230 -6.86 -15.70 16.39
C LEU A 230 -6.71 -17.23 16.30
N ASP A 231 -7.59 -17.89 15.55
CA ASP A 231 -7.74 -19.34 15.43
C ASP A 231 -6.95 -19.94 14.26
N LYS A 232 -6.30 -19.11 13.44
CA LYS A 232 -5.53 -19.51 12.27
C LYS A 232 -4.04 -19.66 12.59
N GLU A 233 -3.34 -20.52 11.84
CA GLU A 233 -1.89 -20.62 11.95
C GLU A 233 -1.18 -19.46 11.24
N ARG A 234 0.05 -19.13 11.69
CA ARG A 234 0.94 -18.23 10.97
C ARG A 234 1.27 -18.82 9.58
N THR A 235 1.39 -17.97 8.58
CA THR A 235 1.83 -18.40 7.25
C THR A 235 3.27 -18.82 7.30
N LYS A 236 3.53 -20.03 6.81
CA LYS A 236 4.87 -20.59 6.74
C LYS A 236 5.59 -20.10 5.48
N LEU A 237 6.92 -20.11 5.51
CA LEU A 237 7.73 -19.65 4.39
C LEU A 237 7.44 -20.45 3.11
N GLU A 238 7.20 -21.76 3.24
CA GLU A 238 6.91 -22.65 2.11
C GLU A 238 5.63 -22.24 1.37
N THR A 239 4.63 -21.69 2.07
CA THR A 239 3.41 -21.17 1.46
C THR A 239 3.73 -19.94 0.59
N LEU A 240 4.60 -19.06 1.06
CA LEU A 240 5.02 -17.87 0.31
C LEU A 240 5.90 -18.24 -0.88
N GLU A 241 6.82 -19.20 -0.73
CA GLU A 241 7.67 -19.69 -1.83
C GLU A 241 6.84 -20.34 -2.94
N ARG A 242 5.80 -21.10 -2.57
CA ARG A 242 4.82 -21.64 -3.52
C ARG A 242 4.11 -20.51 -4.28
N ALA A 243 3.58 -19.51 -3.57
CA ALA A 243 2.91 -18.36 -4.17
C ALA A 243 3.86 -17.56 -5.09
N LYS A 244 5.13 -17.40 -4.70
CA LYS A 244 6.17 -16.78 -5.53
C LYS A 244 6.40 -17.55 -6.82
N LYS A 245 6.48 -18.87 -6.77
CA LYS A 245 6.62 -19.71 -7.96
C LYS A 245 5.43 -19.52 -8.91
N ILE A 246 4.21 -19.50 -8.38
CA ILE A 246 3.00 -19.23 -9.18
C ILE A 246 3.07 -17.86 -9.87
N GLY A 247 3.51 -16.82 -9.14
CA GLY A 247 3.68 -15.49 -9.73
C GLY A 247 4.76 -15.45 -10.82
N GLN A 248 5.86 -16.20 -10.66
CA GLN A 248 6.90 -16.33 -11.67
C GLN A 248 6.38 -17.06 -12.92
N GLU A 249 5.58 -18.11 -12.75
CA GLU A 249 4.93 -18.84 -13.84
C GLU A 249 3.92 -17.96 -14.61
N ALA A 250 3.27 -17.01 -13.93
CA ALA A 250 2.45 -15.98 -14.57
C ALA A 250 3.27 -14.90 -15.31
N GLY A 251 4.59 -14.87 -15.10
CA GLY A 251 5.52 -13.97 -15.79
C GLY A 251 5.79 -12.66 -15.08
N LEU A 252 5.46 -12.54 -13.78
CA LEU A 252 5.85 -11.38 -12.98
C LEU A 252 7.37 -11.32 -12.80
N GLU A 253 7.94 -10.12 -12.94
CA GLU A 253 9.37 -9.89 -12.86
C GLU A 253 9.85 -9.70 -11.42
N TYR A 254 9.00 -9.14 -10.56
CA TYR A 254 9.33 -8.78 -9.19
C TYR A 254 8.32 -9.35 -8.21
N ILE A 255 8.80 -10.25 -7.34
CA ILE A 255 7.99 -10.84 -6.28
C ILE A 255 8.79 -10.87 -4.99
N TYR A 256 8.24 -10.22 -3.97
CA TYR A 256 8.88 -10.01 -2.68
C TYR A 256 8.14 -10.78 -1.60
N LEU A 257 8.90 -11.36 -0.67
CA LEU A 257 8.35 -12.07 0.47
C LEU A 257 8.49 -11.18 1.71
N GLY A 258 7.37 -10.90 2.37
CA GLY A 258 7.28 -10.04 3.54
C GLY A 258 6.92 -10.81 4.81
N ASN A 259 7.22 -10.21 5.97
CA ASN A 259 6.97 -10.80 7.30
C ASN A 259 7.64 -12.16 7.54
N VAL A 260 8.73 -12.43 6.82
CA VAL A 260 9.58 -13.62 6.96
C VAL A 260 11.06 -13.20 6.94
N PRO A 261 11.97 -13.97 7.56
CA PRO A 261 13.39 -13.62 7.64
C PRO A 261 14.13 -13.95 6.34
N VAL A 262 13.75 -13.30 5.24
CA VAL A 262 14.37 -13.43 3.91
C VAL A 262 14.73 -12.07 3.35
N HIS A 263 15.65 -12.06 2.39
CA HIS A 263 16.08 -10.84 1.73
C HIS A 263 15.00 -10.31 0.77
N GLY A 264 14.88 -8.98 0.72
CA GLY A 264 13.95 -8.26 -0.13
C GLY A 264 14.58 -7.77 -1.44
N ASP A 265 15.48 -8.57 -2.01
CA ASP A 265 16.40 -8.12 -3.06
C ASP A 265 15.74 -7.88 -4.41
N THR A 266 16.12 -6.79 -5.08
CA THR A 266 15.73 -6.49 -6.45
C THR A 266 16.82 -6.95 -7.41
N TYR A 267 16.46 -7.81 -8.36
CA TYR A 267 17.34 -8.29 -9.43
C TYR A 267 16.92 -7.70 -10.77
N CYS A 268 17.88 -7.44 -11.66
CA CYS A 268 17.59 -7.01 -13.03
C CYS A 268 16.92 -8.16 -13.80
N PRO A 269 15.70 -8.00 -14.35
CA PRO A 269 15.04 -9.11 -15.04
C PRO A 269 15.64 -9.37 -16.43
N GLY A 270 16.46 -8.45 -16.95
CA GLY A 270 17.17 -8.64 -18.22
C GLY A 270 18.45 -9.47 -18.11
N CYS A 271 19.20 -9.38 -17.01
CA CYS A 271 20.51 -10.03 -16.89
C CYS A 271 20.81 -10.70 -15.54
N GLY A 272 19.85 -10.70 -14.61
CA GLY A 272 19.96 -11.32 -13.29
C GLY A 272 20.92 -10.62 -12.31
N GLU A 273 21.40 -9.42 -12.62
CA GLU A 273 22.30 -8.69 -11.71
C GLU A 273 21.54 -8.29 -10.44
N LEU A 274 22.15 -8.50 -9.27
CA LEU A 274 21.64 -7.96 -8.01
C LEU A 274 21.76 -6.43 -8.03
N LEU A 275 20.63 -5.73 -8.03
CA LEU A 275 20.55 -4.27 -8.13
C LEU A 275 20.41 -3.62 -6.76
N ILE A 276 19.50 -4.12 -5.93
CA ILE A 276 19.25 -3.60 -4.59
C ILE A 276 19.24 -4.77 -3.62
N ASP A 277 20.09 -4.72 -2.60
CA ASP A 277 20.14 -5.68 -1.50
C ASP A 277 19.38 -5.11 -0.30
N ARG A 278 18.49 -5.94 0.28
CA ARG A 278 17.68 -5.55 1.45
C ARG A 278 17.75 -6.61 2.54
N THR A 279 18.22 -6.18 3.72
CA THR A 279 18.15 -6.98 4.95
C THR A 279 17.09 -6.38 5.87
N GLY A 280 15.96 -7.07 6.03
CA GLY A 280 14.78 -6.50 6.69
C GLY A 280 14.28 -5.26 5.94
N TYR A 281 14.12 -4.14 6.64
CA TYR A 281 13.72 -2.86 6.04
C TYR A 281 14.90 -1.94 5.69
N SER A 282 16.14 -2.44 5.75
CA SER A 282 17.34 -1.65 5.44
C SER A 282 17.88 -2.01 4.07
N VAL A 283 18.08 -0.99 3.22
CA VAL A 283 18.84 -1.12 1.98
C VAL A 283 20.32 -1.07 2.30
N THR A 284 21.03 -2.15 2.02
CA THR A 284 22.47 -2.29 2.25
C THR A 284 23.28 -1.95 1.02
N VAL A 285 22.71 -2.16 -0.16
CA VAL A 285 23.32 -1.85 -1.46
C VAL A 285 22.24 -1.32 -2.41
N ASN A 286 22.52 -0.24 -3.12
CA ASN A 286 21.75 0.21 -4.28
C ASN A 286 22.71 0.49 -5.43
N LYS A 287 22.67 -0.33 -6.49
CA LYS A 287 23.53 -0.23 -7.68
C LYS A 287 22.84 0.43 -8.87
N LEU A 288 21.60 0.88 -8.74
CA LEU A 288 20.91 1.55 -9.84
C LEU A 288 21.64 2.85 -10.20
N VAL A 289 21.76 3.11 -11.50
CA VAL A 289 22.26 4.38 -12.05
C VAL A 289 21.14 5.01 -12.84
N ASP A 290 20.59 6.13 -12.35
CA ASP A 290 19.46 6.83 -12.97
C ASP A 290 18.27 5.89 -13.30
N GLY A 291 17.97 4.94 -12.41
CA GLY A 291 16.91 3.95 -12.60
C GLY A 291 17.24 2.83 -13.60
N HIS A 292 18.50 2.64 -13.98
CA HIS A 292 18.93 1.61 -14.92
C HIS A 292 19.88 0.59 -14.26
N CYS A 293 19.85 -0.64 -14.78
CA CYS A 293 20.82 -1.67 -14.43
C CYS A 293 22.22 -1.27 -14.94
N PRO A 294 23.26 -1.23 -14.08
CA PRO A 294 24.60 -0.83 -14.49
C PRO A 294 25.29 -1.84 -15.42
N LYS A 295 24.81 -3.09 -15.48
CA LYS A 295 25.42 -4.18 -16.27
C LYS A 295 24.89 -4.27 -17.69
N CYS A 296 23.58 -4.13 -17.88
CA CYS A 296 22.94 -4.30 -19.20
C CYS A 296 22.17 -3.06 -19.66
N ASN A 297 22.17 -1.98 -18.88
CA ASN A 297 21.47 -0.73 -19.15
C ASN A 297 19.95 -0.88 -19.34
N ARG A 298 19.35 -1.99 -18.90
CA ARG A 298 17.89 -2.13 -18.85
C ARG A 298 17.33 -1.10 -17.87
N LYS A 299 16.34 -0.32 -18.30
CA LYS A 299 15.52 0.51 -17.42
C LYS A 299 14.78 -0.39 -16.43
N ILE A 300 14.80 -0.02 -15.16
CA ILE A 300 14.11 -0.70 -14.08
C ILE A 300 12.91 0.17 -13.70
N GLU A 301 11.73 -0.41 -13.75
CA GLU A 301 10.48 0.28 -13.50
C GLU A 301 10.34 0.63 -12.02
N GLY A 302 10.01 1.89 -11.72
CA GLY A 302 9.92 2.42 -10.36
C GLY A 302 10.14 3.92 -10.31
N VAL A 303 10.08 4.47 -9.10
CA VAL A 303 10.37 5.87 -8.77
C VAL A 303 11.67 5.91 -7.98
N TRP A 304 12.76 6.32 -8.63
CA TRP A 304 14.12 6.23 -8.07
C TRP A 304 14.71 7.57 -7.63
N SER A 305 13.98 8.67 -7.86
CA SER A 305 14.36 10.06 -7.53
C SER A 305 13.15 10.99 -7.39
#